data_AF-A0A822ESB5-F1
#
_entry.id   AF-A0A822ESB5-F1
#
_cell.length_a   1.000
_cell.length_b   1.000
_cell.length_c   1.000
_cell.angle_alpha   90.00
_cell.angle_beta   90.00
_cell.angle_gamma   90.00
#
_symmetry.space_group_name_H-M   'P 1'
#
loop_
_entity.id
_entity.type
_entity.pdbx_description
1 polymer ?
#
loop_
_entity_poly.entity_id
_entity_poly.type
_entity_poly.pdbx_seq_one_letter_code
_entity_poly.pdbx_strand_id
1 'polypeptide(L)'
;ILDDLLLSIVRLPTSKKSLRCYRLPSGESIQMFTALIMHLVHSPVQTINSNIIDAGNELNLLNTYVIGQNIAYKFLTLFFRSCGTKQGEDDYRIIFENFLADLLTTANRPEWPASEILLTLLSRILMKNFSNQSIPISIRLQSLEYLGSVAAQLRKDTIE
;
A
#
# COMPACT_ATOMS: atom_id res chain seq x y z
N ILE A 1 -5.35 14.09 7.83
CA ILE A 1 -5.49 12.64 8.11
C ILE A 1 -4.33 11.84 7.54
N LEU A 2 -4.16 11.70 6.21
CA LEU A 2 -3.07 10.88 5.67
C LEU A 2 -1.67 11.42 6.03
N ASP A 3 -1.49 12.73 5.97
CA ASP A 3 -0.25 13.40 6.42
C ASP A 3 -0.01 13.17 7.92
N ASP A 4 -1.05 13.34 8.75
CA ASP A 4 -0.96 13.16 10.20
C ASP A 4 -0.67 11.70 10.57
N LEU A 5 -1.24 10.73 9.85
CA LEU A 5 -0.95 9.30 10.00
C LEU A 5 0.52 9.02 9.69
N LEU A 6 1.04 9.61 8.61
CA LEU A 6 2.43 9.43 8.20
C LEU A 6 3.41 10.11 9.17
N LEU A 7 3.07 11.28 9.70
CA LEU A 7 3.86 11.94 10.75
C LEU A 7 3.82 11.17 12.08
N SER A 8 2.70 10.51 12.38
CA SER A 8 2.52 9.73 13.60
C SER A 8 3.32 8.42 13.57
N ILE A 9 3.53 7.80 12.40
CA ILE A 9 4.26 6.53 12.33
C ILE A 9 5.77 6.68 12.60
N VAL A 10 6.37 7.82 12.25
CA VAL A 10 7.79 8.07 12.56
C VAL A 10 8.03 8.15 14.07
N ARG A 11 6.99 8.47 14.84
CA ARG A 11 7.06 8.51 16.31
C ARG A 11 6.90 7.13 16.96
N LEU A 12 6.52 6.11 16.19
CA LEU A 12 6.37 4.76 16.70
C LEU A 12 7.73 4.04 16.70
N PRO A 13 8.05 3.27 17.75
CA PRO A 13 9.30 2.53 17.79
C PRO A 13 9.34 1.48 16.68
N THR A 14 10.32 1.57 15.79
CA THR A 14 10.60 0.59 14.72
C THR A 14 11.28 -0.69 15.24
N SER A 15 11.13 -0.99 16.54
CA SER A 15 11.80 -2.10 17.22
C SER A 15 11.40 -3.45 16.63
N LYS A 16 12.40 -4.16 16.07
CA LYS A 16 12.22 -5.40 15.31
C LYS A 16 11.55 -6.56 16.07
N LYS A 17 11.52 -6.55 17.41
CA LYS A 17 11.02 -7.68 18.21
C LYS A 17 9.49 -7.79 18.28
N SER A 18 8.73 -6.73 17.98
CA SER A 18 7.25 -6.74 18.11
C SER A 18 6.56 -5.85 17.08
N LEU A 19 7.11 -5.75 15.87
CA LEU A 19 6.60 -4.83 14.85
C LEU A 19 5.34 -5.38 14.15
N ARG A 20 5.30 -6.71 13.94
CA ARG A 20 4.24 -7.43 13.22
C ARG A 20 3.28 -8.10 14.20
N CYS A 21 2.43 -7.30 14.83
CA CYS A 21 1.48 -7.73 15.85
C CYS A 21 0.07 -8.02 15.33
N TYR A 22 -0.22 -7.68 14.06
CA TYR A 22 -1.51 -7.99 13.46
C TYR A 22 -1.44 -9.37 12.82
N ARG A 23 -2.10 -10.36 13.43
CA ARG A 23 -2.05 -11.76 12.99
C ARG A 23 -3.11 -12.04 11.95
N LEU A 24 -2.68 -12.56 10.81
CA LEU A 24 -3.53 -12.99 9.70
C LEU A 24 -4.09 -14.40 9.99
N PRO A 25 -5.28 -14.74 9.47
CA PRO A 25 -5.83 -16.10 9.57
C PRO A 25 -4.96 -17.18 8.92
N SER A 26 -4.11 -16.80 7.96
CA SER A 26 -3.07 -17.68 7.37
C SER A 26 -1.96 -18.07 8.34
N GLY A 27 -1.87 -17.45 9.52
CA GLY A 27 -0.83 -17.66 10.52
C GLY A 27 0.36 -16.71 10.39
N GLU A 28 0.44 -15.94 9.31
CA GLU A 28 1.42 -14.86 9.13
C GLU A 28 1.02 -13.61 9.94
N SER A 29 1.95 -12.69 10.15
CA SER A 29 1.65 -11.43 10.85
C SER A 29 2.19 -10.24 10.07
N ILE A 30 1.44 -9.13 10.07
CA ILE A 30 1.83 -7.85 9.46
C ILE A 30 1.85 -6.74 10.51
N GLN A 31 2.40 -5.58 10.14
CA GLN A 31 2.32 -4.38 10.97
C GLN A 31 0.87 -3.91 11.09
N MET A 32 0.54 -3.40 12.28
CA MET A 32 -0.76 -2.77 12.53
C MET A 32 -1.01 -1.57 11.60
N PHE A 33 0.06 -0.86 11.22
CA PHE A 33 -0.01 0.22 10.25
C PHE A 33 -0.49 -0.26 8.88
N THR A 34 0.10 -1.33 8.36
CA THR A 34 -0.28 -1.90 7.06
C THR A 34 -1.75 -2.31 7.06
N ALA A 35 -2.20 -3.00 8.12
CA ALA A 35 -3.60 -3.36 8.30
C ALA A 35 -4.52 -2.13 8.35
N LEU A 36 -4.13 -1.09 9.09
CA LEU A 36 -4.89 0.17 9.17
C LEU A 36 -5.05 0.83 7.80
N ILE A 37 -3.98 0.90 7.00
CA ILE A 37 -4.03 1.48 5.65
C ILE A 37 -4.93 0.65 4.74
N MET A 38 -4.84 -0.67 4.78
CA MET A 38 -5.73 -1.55 4.01
C MET A 38 -7.21 -1.33 4.39
N HIS A 39 -7.50 -1.25 5.69
CA HIS A 39 -8.86 -0.95 6.17
C HIS A 39 -9.32 0.45 5.80
N LEU A 40 -8.42 1.45 5.78
CA LEU A 40 -8.76 2.82 5.36
C LEU A 40 -9.13 2.88 3.87
N VAL A 41 -8.38 2.17 3.03
CA VAL A 41 -8.67 2.05 1.58
C VAL A 41 -10.00 1.34 1.35
N HIS A 42 -10.34 0.36 2.20
CA HIS A 42 -11.59 -0.39 2.10
C HIS A 42 -12.79 0.30 2.75
N SER A 43 -12.59 1.16 3.75
CA SER A 43 -13.63 1.87 4.50
C SER A 43 -14.73 2.52 3.66
N PRO A 44 -14.44 3.22 2.53
CA PRO A 44 -15.51 3.77 1.72
C PRO A 44 -16.41 2.67 1.13
N VAL A 45 -15.88 1.49 0.78
CA VAL A 45 -16.56 0.41 0.04
C VAL A 45 -17.79 -0.07 0.80
N GLN A 46 -18.97 0.33 0.31
CA GLN A 46 -20.24 -0.12 0.82
C GLN A 46 -20.55 -1.50 0.25
N THR A 47 -20.71 -2.49 1.12
CA THR A 47 -21.24 -3.81 0.75
C THR A 47 -22.73 -3.65 0.47
N ILE A 48 -23.15 -3.91 -0.77
CA ILE A 48 -24.57 -3.85 -1.15
C ILE A 48 -25.27 -5.03 -0.47
N ASN A 49 -26.00 -4.77 0.61
CA ASN A 49 -26.91 -5.72 1.23
C ASN A 49 -28.30 -5.58 0.61
N SER A 50 -28.51 -6.03 -0.62
CA SER A 50 -29.87 -6.14 -1.15
C SER A 50 -29.97 -7.15 -2.29
N ASN A 51 -30.99 -8.01 -2.18
CA ASN A 51 -31.41 -8.99 -3.18
C ASN A 51 -31.98 -8.34 -4.47
N ILE A 52 -31.69 -7.06 -4.72
CA ILE A 52 -32.20 -6.27 -5.84
C ILE A 52 -31.02 -5.48 -6.40
N ILE A 53 -30.47 -5.97 -7.52
CA ILE A 53 -29.48 -5.25 -8.32
C ILE A 53 -30.24 -4.15 -9.07
N ASP A 54 -30.35 -2.98 -8.44
CA ASP A 54 -30.80 -1.75 -9.10
C ASP A 54 -29.58 -1.08 -9.74
N ALA A 55 -29.73 -0.55 -10.96
CA ALA A 55 -28.66 0.13 -11.70
C ALA A 55 -28.03 1.29 -10.91
N GLY A 56 -28.82 1.93 -10.02
CA GLY A 56 -28.31 2.94 -9.09
C GLY A 56 -27.32 2.39 -8.06
N ASN A 57 -27.52 1.17 -7.57
CA ASN A 57 -26.64 0.53 -6.58
C ASN A 57 -25.30 0.13 -7.20
N GLU A 58 -25.30 -0.33 -8.45
CA GLU A 58 -24.08 -0.67 -9.19
C GLU A 58 -23.20 0.58 -9.45
N LEU A 59 -23.83 1.69 -9.86
CA LEU A 59 -23.14 2.96 -10.04
C LEU A 59 -22.56 3.48 -8.72
N ASN A 60 -23.31 3.35 -7.61
CA ASN A 60 -22.84 3.74 -6.29
C ASN A 60 -21.64 2.89 -5.83
N LEU A 61 -21.65 1.57 -6.08
CA LEU A 61 -20.52 0.71 -5.79
C LEU A 61 -19.28 1.10 -6.58
N LEU A 62 -19.43 1.37 -7.89
CA LEU A 62 -18.32 1.80 -8.73
C LEU A 62 -17.73 3.13 -8.24
N ASN A 63 -18.58 4.12 -7.94
CA ASN A 63 -18.15 5.41 -7.40
C ASN A 63 -17.37 5.24 -6.08
N THR A 64 -17.86 4.36 -5.22
CA THR A 64 -17.24 4.09 -3.93
C THR A 64 -15.89 3.38 -4.07
N TYR A 65 -15.78 2.44 -5.01
CA TYR A 65 -14.50 1.81 -5.36
C TYR A 65 -13.49 2.82 -5.91
N VAL A 66 -13.93 3.77 -6.75
CA VAL A 66 -13.09 4.87 -7.26
C VAL A 66 -12.61 5.77 -6.11
N ILE A 67 -13.44 6.03 -5.10
CA ILE A 67 -13.03 6.78 -3.90
C ILE A 67 -11.93 6.03 -3.15
N GLY A 68 -12.07 4.71 -2.93
CA GLY A 68 -11.03 3.88 -2.31
C GLY A 68 -9.70 3.92 -3.07
N GLN A 69 -9.75 3.78 -4.40
CA GLN A 69 -8.58 3.93 -5.27
C GLN A 69 -7.91 5.30 -5.12
N ASN A 70 -8.69 6.38 -5.08
CA ASN A 70 -8.16 7.73 -4.93
C ASN A 70 -7.47 7.92 -3.58
N ILE A 71 -7.99 7.33 -2.51
CA ILE A 71 -7.37 7.36 -1.18
C ILE A 71 -6.05 6.60 -1.20
N ALA A 72 -6.04 5.38 -1.75
CA ALA A 72 -4.84 4.56 -1.91
C ALA A 72 -3.76 5.31 -2.71
N TYR A 73 -4.12 5.87 -3.87
CA TYR A 73 -3.19 6.61 -4.71
C TYR A 73 -2.61 7.86 -4.01
N LYS A 74 -3.45 8.64 -3.32
CA LYS A 74 -3.01 9.81 -2.54
C LYS A 74 -2.04 9.40 -1.44
N PHE A 75 -2.38 8.36 -0.67
CA PHE A 75 -1.53 7.84 0.39
C PHE A 75 -0.18 7.36 -0.14
N LEU A 76 -0.16 6.50 -1.18
CA LEU A 76 1.08 5.96 -1.74
C LEU A 76 1.97 7.05 -2.32
N THR A 77 1.39 8.03 -3.02
CA THR A 77 2.15 9.17 -3.57
C THR A 77 2.77 10.01 -2.45
N LEU A 78 2.00 10.27 -1.38
CA LEU A 78 2.49 11.00 -0.22
C LEU A 78 3.62 10.23 0.48
N PHE A 79 3.40 8.96 0.75
CA PHE A 79 4.35 8.12 1.48
C PHE A 79 5.67 7.97 0.71
N PHE A 80 5.60 7.72 -0.60
CA PHE A 80 6.78 7.64 -1.44
C PHE A 80 7.52 8.99 -1.53
N ARG A 81 6.79 10.11 -1.60
CA ARG A 81 7.40 11.45 -1.58
C ARG A 81 8.17 11.70 -0.29
N SER A 82 7.64 11.28 0.86
CA SER A 82 8.31 11.41 2.16
C SER A 82 9.58 10.57 2.26
N CYS A 83 9.70 9.47 1.50
CA CYS A 83 10.95 8.71 1.42
C CYS A 83 12.09 9.46 0.69
N GLY A 84 11.76 10.51 -0.07
CA GLY A 84 12.71 11.35 -0.80
C GLY A 84 13.05 12.68 -0.11
N THR A 85 12.47 12.97 1.06
CA THR A 85 12.75 14.21 1.80
C THR A 85 13.88 14.01 2.79
N LYS A 86 14.84 14.95 2.85
CA LYS A 86 16.05 14.88 3.69
C LYS A 86 15.79 14.79 5.21
N GLN A 87 14.59 15.14 5.68
CA GLN A 87 14.22 15.04 7.10
C GLN A 87 13.59 13.66 7.37
N GLY A 88 14.26 12.83 8.16
CA GLY A 88 13.76 11.47 8.48
C GLY A 88 13.78 10.51 7.29
N GLU A 89 14.62 10.77 6.29
CA GLU A 89 14.73 10.02 5.03
C GLU A 89 14.88 8.51 5.29
N ASP A 90 15.78 8.13 6.21
CA ASP A 90 16.06 6.74 6.53
C ASP A 90 14.91 6.09 7.31
N ASP A 91 14.23 6.82 8.18
CA ASP A 91 13.09 6.31 8.94
C ASP A 91 11.91 5.98 8.01
N TYR A 92 11.56 6.90 7.11
CA TYR A 92 10.47 6.67 6.15
C TYR A 92 10.77 5.53 5.19
N ARG A 93 12.02 5.37 4.75
CA ARG A 93 12.45 4.25 3.91
C ARG A 93 12.26 2.91 4.60
N ILE A 94 12.75 2.78 5.83
CA ILE A 94 12.59 1.54 6.60
C ILE A 94 11.11 1.22 6.82
N ILE A 95 10.29 2.21 7.13
CA ILE A 95 8.84 2.01 7.30
C ILE A 95 8.20 1.59 5.96
N PHE A 96 8.62 2.21 4.85
CA PHE A 96 8.12 1.89 3.51
C PHE A 96 8.50 0.47 3.07
N GLU A 97 9.74 0.05 3.31
CA GLU A 97 10.19 -1.32 3.03
C GLU A 97 9.42 -2.36 3.83
N ASN A 98 9.15 -2.09 5.11
CA ASN A 98 8.31 -2.97 5.93
C ASN A 98 6.86 -3.02 5.42
N PHE A 99 6.30 -1.87 5.05
CA PHE A 99 4.96 -1.78 4.44
C PHE A 99 4.89 -2.56 3.12
N LEU A 100 5.91 -2.45 2.26
CA LEU A 100 6.00 -3.20 1.01
C LEU A 100 6.10 -4.71 1.26
N ALA A 101 6.92 -5.14 2.21
CA ALA A 101 7.03 -6.55 2.58
C ALA A 101 5.71 -7.11 3.11
N ASP A 102 4.99 -6.34 3.92
CA ASP A 102 3.68 -6.74 4.45
C ASP A 102 2.60 -6.79 3.34
N LEU A 103 2.63 -5.86 2.38
CA LEU A 103 1.77 -5.91 1.19
C LEU A 103 2.04 -7.18 0.37
N LEU A 104 3.30 -7.48 0.13
CA LEU A 104 3.71 -8.68 -0.60
C LEU A 104 3.32 -9.97 0.13
N THR A 105 3.37 -10.00 1.47
CA THR A 105 2.92 -11.14 2.29
C THR A 105 1.40 -11.38 2.16
N THR A 106 0.65 -10.30 1.98
CA THR A 106 -0.82 -10.35 1.82
C THR A 106 -1.26 -10.41 0.35
N ALA A 107 -0.31 -10.39 -0.60
CA ALA A 107 -0.61 -10.53 -2.01
C ALA A 107 -1.27 -11.88 -2.28
N ASN A 108 -2.19 -11.92 -3.25
CA ASN A 108 -2.90 -13.16 -3.65
C ASN A 108 -3.73 -13.82 -2.54
N ARG A 109 -4.01 -13.12 -1.43
CA ARG A 109 -4.91 -13.61 -0.37
C ARG A 109 -6.31 -13.01 -0.55
N PRO A 110 -7.39 -13.83 -0.65
CA PRO A 110 -8.75 -13.33 -0.86
C PRO A 110 -9.28 -12.50 0.30
N GLU A 111 -8.70 -12.67 1.49
CA GLU A 111 -9.07 -11.92 2.70
C GLU A 111 -8.61 -10.45 2.66
N TRP A 112 -7.63 -10.12 1.80
CA TRP A 112 -7.00 -8.79 1.72
C TRP A 112 -7.03 -8.23 0.30
N PRO A 113 -8.22 -7.95 -0.27
CA PRO A 113 -8.35 -7.38 -1.63
C PRO A 113 -7.68 -6.01 -1.76
N ALA A 114 -7.50 -5.30 -0.64
CA ALA A 114 -6.80 -4.02 -0.62
C ALA A 114 -5.30 -4.15 -0.97
N SER A 115 -4.68 -5.32 -0.80
CA SER A 115 -3.27 -5.53 -1.13
C SER A 115 -3.02 -5.43 -2.64
N GLU A 116 -3.87 -6.08 -3.45
CA GLU A 116 -3.75 -6.09 -4.91
C GLU A 116 -3.81 -4.69 -5.50
N ILE A 117 -4.80 -3.89 -5.08
CA ILE A 117 -4.98 -2.52 -5.56
C ILE A 117 -3.83 -1.61 -5.13
N LEU A 118 -3.33 -1.78 -3.91
CA LEU A 118 -2.18 -1.03 -3.40
C LEU A 118 -0.91 -1.37 -4.18
N LEU A 119 -0.63 -2.65 -4.41
CA LEU A 119 0.54 -3.10 -5.20
C LEU A 119 0.46 -2.66 -6.66
N THR A 120 -0.73 -2.72 -7.26
CA THR A 120 -0.97 -2.26 -8.64
C THR A 120 -0.74 -0.76 -8.77
N LEU A 121 -1.35 0.04 -7.87
CA LEU A 121 -1.16 1.49 -7.87
C LEU A 121 0.29 1.86 -7.58
N LEU A 122 0.93 1.19 -6.62
CA LEU A 122 2.32 1.42 -6.28
C LEU A 122 3.22 1.16 -7.49
N SER A 123 3.06 0.02 -8.16
CA SER A 123 3.85 -0.32 -9.34
C SER A 123 3.71 0.74 -10.44
N ARG A 124 2.49 1.27 -10.66
CA ARG A 124 2.24 2.35 -11.62
C ARG A 124 2.93 3.66 -11.21
N ILE A 125 2.90 4.02 -9.92
CA ILE A 125 3.59 5.20 -9.39
C ILE A 125 5.10 5.07 -9.59
N LEU A 126 5.68 3.92 -9.23
CA LEU A 126 7.12 3.66 -9.34
C LEU A 126 7.59 3.66 -10.79
N MET A 127 6.85 3.04 -11.71
CA MET A 127 7.17 3.07 -13.16
C MET A 127 7.13 4.50 -13.70
N LYS A 128 6.10 5.28 -13.33
CA LYS A 128 5.98 6.69 -13.73
C LYS A 128 7.17 7.50 -13.20
N ASN A 129 7.57 7.30 -11.95
CA ASN A 129 8.71 7.99 -11.36
C ASN A 129 10.04 7.59 -12.02
N PHE A 130 10.25 6.30 -12.26
CA PHE A 130 11.44 5.78 -12.92
C PHE A 130 11.62 6.33 -14.34
N SER A 131 10.52 6.40 -15.10
CA SER A 131 10.51 6.86 -16.49
C SER A 131 10.73 8.37 -16.65
N ASN A 132 10.42 9.16 -15.60
CA ASN A 132 10.50 10.60 -15.67
C ASN A 132 11.93 11.11 -15.39
N GLN A 133 12.59 11.61 -16.44
CA GLN A 133 13.96 12.13 -16.37
C GLN A 133 14.11 13.41 -15.53
N SER A 134 13.03 14.12 -15.21
CA SER A 134 13.10 15.33 -14.36
C SER A 134 13.26 15.01 -12.87
N ILE A 135 13.00 13.76 -12.46
CA ILE A 135 13.14 13.31 -11.08
C ILE A 135 14.62 12.98 -10.79
N PRO A 136 15.15 13.33 -9.59
CA PRO A 136 16.51 12.98 -9.19
C PRO A 136 16.81 11.48 -9.37
N ILE A 137 18.04 11.19 -9.80
CA ILE A 137 18.47 9.80 -10.08
C ILE A 137 18.36 8.88 -8.86
N SER A 138 18.55 9.40 -7.64
CA SER A 138 18.41 8.64 -6.39
C SER A 138 17.00 8.07 -6.21
N ILE A 139 15.96 8.88 -6.42
CA ILE A 139 14.56 8.48 -6.31
C ILE A 139 14.19 7.49 -7.43
N ARG A 140 14.76 7.68 -8.63
CA ARG A 140 14.57 6.75 -9.76
C ARG A 140 15.19 5.38 -9.48
N LEU A 141 16.39 5.34 -8.90
CA LEU A 141 17.06 4.10 -8.50
C LEU A 141 16.26 3.35 -7.43
N GLN A 142 15.82 4.06 -6.39
CA GLN A 142 14.97 3.49 -5.35
C GLN A 142 13.64 2.95 -5.91
N SER A 143 13.03 3.67 -6.87
CA SER A 143 11.82 3.20 -7.54
C SER A 143 12.05 1.87 -8.25
N LEU A 144 13.22 1.72 -8.88
CA LEU A 144 13.61 0.51 -9.59
C LEU A 144 13.87 -0.66 -8.63
N GLU A 145 14.51 -0.42 -7.48
CA GLU A 145 14.75 -1.43 -6.44
C GLU A 145 13.43 -2.01 -5.90
N TYR A 146 12.47 -1.13 -5.56
CA TYR A 146 11.15 -1.57 -5.09
C TYR A 146 10.37 -2.33 -6.16
N LEU A 147 10.41 -1.87 -7.43
CA LEU A 147 9.82 -2.61 -8.55
C LEU A 147 10.46 -3.99 -8.72
N GLY A 148 11.78 -4.10 -8.56
CA GLY A 148 12.51 -5.36 -8.61
C GLY A 148 12.05 -6.33 -7.52
N SER A 149 11.88 -5.84 -6.28
CA SER A 149 11.35 -6.63 -5.16
C SER A 149 9.94 -7.15 -5.44
N VAL A 150 9.04 -6.27 -5.90
CA VAL A 150 7.67 -6.65 -6.27
C VAL A 150 7.65 -7.69 -7.39
N ALA A 151 8.41 -7.47 -8.47
CA ALA A 151 8.48 -8.38 -9.60
C ALA A 151 9.05 -9.76 -9.23
N ALA A 152 10.07 -9.79 -8.36
CA ALA A 152 10.66 -11.02 -7.88
C ALA A 152 9.65 -11.84 -7.06
N GLN A 153 8.91 -11.20 -6.16
CA GLN A 153 7.91 -11.87 -5.35
C GLN A 153 6.72 -12.36 -6.18
N LEU A 154 6.17 -11.52 -7.08
CA LEU A 154 5.07 -11.92 -7.95
C LEU A 154 5.44 -13.12 -8.84
N ARG A 155 6.69 -13.17 -9.33
CA ARG A 155 7.19 -14.33 -10.08
C ARG A 155 7.22 -15.59 -9.22
N LYS A 156 7.63 -15.47 -7.96
CA LYS A 156 7.63 -16.61 -7.02
C LYS A 156 6.21 -17.14 -6.81
N ASP A 157 5.27 -16.25 -6.54
CA ASP A 157 3.86 -16.60 -6.28
C ASP A 157 3.14 -17.18 -7.51
N THR A 158 3.66 -16.97 -8.72
CA THR A 158 3.11 -17.55 -9.96
C THR A 158 3.65 -18.96 -10.23
N ILE A 159 4.81 -19.31 -9.65
CA ILE A 159 5.49 -20.59 -9.86
C ILE A 159 5.09 -21.62 -8.80
N GLU A 160 4.71 -21.16 -7.59
CA GLU A 160 4.12 -21.97 -6.51
C GLU A 160 2.60 -22.10 -6.66
#